data_AF-A0A8H5HJN6-F1
#
_entry.id   AF-A0A8H5HJN6-F1
#
_cell.length_a   1.000
_cell.length_b   1.000
_cell.length_c   1.000
_cell.angle_alpha   90.00
_cell.angle_beta   90.00
_cell.angle_gamma   90.00
#
_symmetry.space_group_name_H-M   'P 1'
#
loop_
_entity.id
_entity.type
_entity.pdbx_description
1 polymer ?
#
loop_
_entity_poly.entity_id
_entity_poly.type
_entity_poly.pdbx_seq_one_letter_code
_entity_poly.pdbx_strand_id
1 'polypeptide(L)'
;MRERYATTELDKIAGIAYLVRPGRIQIYNEKQSVEDAWAALIAVMGIVHRAHLFYWYPVAGTDRYAWAPSWAQMMEELVPPAEVGIMDMGRFEFDAATKSCKGYCNVFNDAFVLRLDSSVSDPVARGTSSCDDKVERRGKVVVTDKAGQAHEFGVIANHRKTISEAARYVLVLSNWFGFLAVGTKDGAGRFRKICVICVTGGETQHGAMEAICGREDVIFA
;
A
#
# COMPACT_ATOMS: atom_id res chain seq x y z
N MET A 1 -31.75 12.32 5.37
CA MET A 1 -30.60 13.24 5.34
C MET A 1 -30.84 14.13 4.12
N ARG A 2 -31.20 15.42 4.28
CA ARG A 2 -31.28 16.35 3.15
C ARG A 2 -29.88 16.43 2.53
N GLU A 3 -29.76 16.55 1.21
CA GLU A 3 -28.49 16.56 0.47
C GLU A 3 -27.39 17.33 1.23
N ARG A 4 -26.49 16.59 1.88
CA ARG A 4 -25.31 17.16 2.54
C ARG A 4 -24.12 16.78 1.68
N TYR A 5 -23.47 17.78 1.12
CA TYR A 5 -22.17 17.64 0.46
C TYR A 5 -21.09 18.11 1.43
N ALA A 6 -19.87 17.57 1.30
CA ALA A 6 -18.72 18.05 2.05
C ALA A 6 -18.45 19.51 1.66
N THR A 7 -18.42 20.40 2.65
CA THR A 7 -18.14 21.84 2.46
C THR A 7 -16.68 22.18 2.76
N THR A 8 -16.00 21.31 3.50
CA THR A 8 -14.59 21.43 3.88
C THR A 8 -13.84 20.11 3.68
N GLU A 9 -12.51 20.16 3.67
CA GLU A 9 -11.68 18.93 3.67
C GLU A 9 -11.90 18.09 4.94
N LEU A 10 -12.19 18.74 6.08
CA LEU A 10 -12.51 18.05 7.33
C LEU A 10 -13.82 17.26 7.22
N ASP A 11 -14.81 17.76 6.47
CA ASP A 11 -16.06 17.02 6.22
C ASP A 11 -15.80 15.73 5.43
N LYS A 12 -14.84 15.75 4.49
CA LYS A 12 -14.44 14.55 3.74
C LYS A 12 -13.78 13.53 4.67
N ILE A 13 -12.87 13.96 5.54
CA ILE A 13 -12.27 13.10 6.57
C ILE A 13 -13.35 12.49 7.48
N ALA A 14 -14.31 13.30 7.94
CA ALA A 14 -15.42 12.82 8.75
C ALA A 14 -16.31 11.81 8.00
N GLY A 15 -16.51 12.02 6.69
CA GLY A 15 -17.18 11.05 5.81
C GLY A 15 -16.43 9.72 5.71
N ILE A 16 -15.11 9.75 5.57
CA ILE A 16 -14.28 8.53 5.56
C ILE A 16 -14.30 7.83 6.91
N ALA A 17 -14.31 8.58 8.02
CA ALA A 17 -14.43 8.02 9.36
C ALA A 17 -15.67 7.12 9.49
N TYR A 18 -16.78 7.47 8.84
CA TYR A 18 -17.97 6.61 8.79
C TYR A 18 -17.71 5.26 8.08
N LEU A 19 -16.93 5.27 6.99
CA LEU A 19 -16.61 4.08 6.19
C LEU A 19 -15.64 3.14 6.91
N VAL A 20 -14.58 3.69 7.51
CA VAL A 20 -13.53 2.90 8.17
C VAL A 20 -13.89 2.46 9.60
N ARG A 21 -15.07 2.87 10.09
CA ARG A 21 -15.69 2.49 11.37
C ARG A 21 -14.67 2.44 12.53
N PRO A 22 -14.03 3.56 12.87
CA PRO A 22 -13.05 3.58 13.94
C PRO A 22 -13.74 3.24 15.26
N GLY A 23 -13.00 2.62 16.20
CA GLY A 23 -13.54 2.30 17.52
C GLY A 23 -14.00 3.52 18.31
N ARG A 24 -13.52 4.72 17.93
CA ARG A 24 -13.97 6.02 18.43
C ARG A 24 -13.95 7.04 17.29
N ILE A 25 -15.08 7.68 17.03
CA ILE A 25 -15.15 8.82 16.11
C ILE A 25 -14.52 10.03 16.80
N GLN A 26 -13.55 10.66 16.16
CA GLN A 26 -12.89 11.84 16.71
C GLN A 26 -13.80 13.08 16.62
N ILE A 27 -13.69 13.96 17.61
CA ILE A 27 -14.30 15.29 17.54
C ILE A 27 -13.35 16.14 16.69
N TYR A 28 -13.77 16.49 15.48
CA TYR A 28 -12.99 17.35 14.62
C TYR A 28 -13.15 18.81 15.05
N ASN A 29 -12.02 19.51 15.26
CA ASN A 29 -11.97 20.94 15.52
C ASN A 29 -11.73 21.68 14.21
N GLU A 30 -12.57 22.64 13.86
CA GLU A 30 -12.44 23.43 12.62
C GLU A 30 -11.09 24.15 12.49
N LYS A 31 -10.40 24.41 13.61
CA LYS A 31 -9.07 25.05 13.64
C LYS A 31 -7.91 24.08 13.46
N GLN A 32 -8.15 22.77 13.49
CA GLN A 32 -7.08 21.78 13.31
C GLN A 32 -6.67 21.69 11.83
N SER A 33 -5.40 21.37 11.57
CA SER A 33 -4.98 21.13 10.20
C SER A 33 -5.59 19.85 9.65
N VAL A 34 -5.80 19.79 8.33
CA VAL A 34 -6.37 18.62 7.66
C VAL A 34 -5.48 17.38 7.83
N GLU A 35 -4.15 17.56 7.79
CA GLU A 35 -3.19 16.46 8.01
C GLU A 35 -3.18 15.97 9.47
N ASP A 36 -3.46 16.85 10.45
CA ASP A 36 -3.62 16.43 11.85
C ASP A 36 -4.92 15.66 12.05
N ALA A 37 -6.01 16.09 11.43
CA ALA A 37 -7.28 15.35 11.43
C ALA A 37 -7.14 13.97 10.77
N TRP A 38 -6.42 13.89 9.65
CA TRP A 38 -6.13 12.64 8.96
C TRP A 38 -5.26 11.70 9.80
N ALA A 39 -4.19 12.23 10.39
CA ALA A 39 -3.34 11.48 11.31
C ALA A 39 -4.11 10.94 12.53
N ALA A 40 -5.01 11.74 13.10
CA ALA A 40 -5.86 11.33 14.20
C ALA A 40 -6.82 10.19 13.78
N LEU A 41 -7.36 10.24 12.56
CA LEU A 41 -8.18 9.16 12.02
C LEU A 41 -7.38 7.87 11.82
N ILE A 42 -6.19 7.93 11.21
CA ILE A 42 -5.29 6.76 11.07
C ILE A 42 -5.02 6.11 12.43
N ALA A 43 -4.77 6.92 13.46
CA ALA A 43 -4.46 6.42 14.80
C ALA A 43 -5.60 5.59 15.42
N VAL A 44 -6.87 5.82 15.05
CA VAL A 44 -8.04 5.08 15.55
C VAL A 44 -8.68 4.14 14.53
N MET A 45 -8.16 4.12 13.30
CA MET A 45 -8.62 3.29 12.20
C MET A 45 -8.46 1.80 12.53
N GLY A 46 -9.42 0.97 12.08
CA GLY A 46 -9.34 -0.49 12.27
C GLY A 46 -8.09 -1.09 11.63
N ILE A 47 -7.56 -2.16 12.22
CA ILE A 47 -6.29 -2.81 11.81
C ILE A 47 -6.28 -3.26 10.34
N VAL A 48 -7.43 -3.65 9.78
CA VAL A 48 -7.57 -4.06 8.38
C VAL A 48 -7.51 -2.86 7.43
N HIS A 49 -8.19 -1.76 7.78
CA HIS A 49 -8.18 -0.55 6.96
C HIS A 49 -6.79 0.11 6.91
N ARG A 50 -5.97 -0.04 7.96
CA ARG A 50 -4.56 0.40 7.90
C ARG A 50 -3.73 -0.41 6.90
N ALA A 51 -3.98 -1.73 6.80
CA ALA A 51 -3.36 -2.53 5.76
C ALA A 51 -3.84 -2.11 4.36
N HIS A 52 -5.11 -1.71 4.21
CA HIS A 52 -5.61 -1.11 2.96
C HIS A 52 -4.87 0.17 2.60
N LEU A 53 -4.68 1.10 3.54
CA LEU A 53 -3.86 2.29 3.31
C LEU A 53 -2.43 1.95 2.88
N PHE A 54 -1.84 0.91 3.47
CA PHE A 54 -0.50 0.49 3.12
C PHE A 54 -0.39 -0.07 1.70
N TYR A 55 -1.34 -0.91 1.26
CA TYR A 55 -1.26 -1.58 -0.05
C TYR A 55 -1.91 -0.82 -1.21
N TRP A 56 -3.00 -0.07 -0.99
CA TRP A 56 -3.71 0.60 -2.07
C TRP A 56 -3.00 1.85 -2.57
N TYR A 57 -2.24 2.50 -1.71
CA TYR A 57 -1.50 3.69 -2.10
C TYR A 57 -0.13 3.28 -2.62
N PRO A 58 0.17 3.53 -3.90
CA PRO A 58 1.32 2.93 -4.55
C PRO A 58 2.64 3.51 -4.07
N VAL A 59 2.69 4.72 -3.54
CA VAL A 59 3.94 5.36 -3.10
C VAL A 59 4.03 5.40 -1.58
N ALA A 60 5.26 5.49 -1.07
CA ALA A 60 5.50 5.79 0.34
C ALA A 60 4.82 7.10 0.77
N GLY A 61 4.45 7.15 2.05
CA GLY A 61 3.89 8.35 2.66
C GLY A 61 4.92 9.47 2.87
N THR A 62 4.54 10.42 3.70
CA THR A 62 5.39 11.54 4.12
C THR A 62 6.23 11.17 5.36
N ASP A 63 7.10 12.08 5.79
CA ASP A 63 7.93 11.90 7.01
C ASP A 63 7.11 11.62 8.28
N ARG A 64 5.82 11.98 8.30
CA ARG A 64 4.94 11.72 9.44
C ARG A 64 4.60 10.24 9.58
N TYR A 65 4.34 9.55 8.47
CA TYR A 65 4.03 8.13 8.38
C TYR A 65 4.53 7.63 7.02
N ALA A 66 5.69 6.99 6.93
CA ALA A 66 6.19 6.54 5.63
C ALA A 66 5.38 5.33 5.09
N TRP A 67 4.71 4.60 5.97
CA TRP A 67 3.85 3.47 5.65
C TRP A 67 2.43 3.82 5.19
N ALA A 68 1.93 5.03 5.47
CA ALA A 68 0.56 5.47 5.14
C ALA A 68 0.55 6.75 4.30
N PRO A 69 -0.43 6.92 3.39
CA PRO A 69 -0.52 8.14 2.58
C PRO A 69 -0.80 9.37 3.45
N SER A 70 -0.32 10.54 3.04
CA SER A 70 -0.85 11.81 3.55
C SER A 70 -2.27 12.08 3.07
N TRP A 71 -2.93 13.09 3.62
CA TRP A 71 -4.23 13.51 3.09
C TRP A 71 -4.10 14.00 1.64
N ALA A 72 -3.05 14.77 1.34
CA ALA A 72 -2.79 15.22 -0.03
C ALA A 72 -2.65 14.03 -1.00
N GLN A 73 -1.85 13.02 -0.64
CA GLN A 73 -1.72 11.80 -1.46
C GLN A 73 -3.04 11.06 -1.60
N MET A 74 -3.83 11.00 -0.53
CA MET A 74 -5.15 10.34 -0.56
C MET A 74 -6.12 11.01 -1.53
N MET A 75 -6.02 12.32 -1.69
CA MET A 75 -6.87 13.10 -2.59
C MET A 75 -6.34 13.15 -4.03
N GLU A 76 -5.04 12.99 -4.24
CA GLU A 76 -4.39 13.05 -5.56
C GLU A 76 -4.22 11.68 -6.22
N GLU A 77 -3.88 10.64 -5.44
CA GLU A 77 -3.53 9.32 -5.95
C GLU A 77 -4.73 8.36 -5.87
N LEU A 78 -5.24 8.03 -7.07
CA LEU A 78 -5.99 6.82 -7.43
C LEU A 78 -7.03 6.29 -6.42
N VAL A 79 -8.28 6.42 -6.85
CA VAL A 79 -9.41 5.58 -6.44
C VAL A 79 -8.97 4.10 -6.43
N PRO A 80 -9.17 3.34 -5.34
CA PRO A 80 -8.89 1.91 -5.33
C PRO A 80 -9.66 1.22 -6.47
N PRO A 81 -9.15 0.11 -7.04
CA PRO A 81 -9.86 -0.59 -8.09
C PRO A 81 -11.29 -0.88 -7.63
N ALA A 82 -12.28 -0.48 -8.45
CA ALA A 82 -13.69 -0.40 -8.09
C ALA A 82 -14.35 -1.73 -7.62
N GLU A 83 -13.60 -2.82 -7.62
CA GLU A 83 -14.07 -4.19 -7.42
C GLU A 83 -13.46 -4.89 -6.19
N VAL A 84 -12.55 -4.25 -5.46
CA VAL A 84 -11.94 -4.86 -4.28
C VAL A 84 -12.80 -4.58 -3.05
N GLY A 85 -13.68 -5.52 -2.69
CA GLY A 85 -14.38 -5.48 -1.40
C GLY A 85 -13.40 -5.35 -0.22
N ILE A 86 -13.90 -5.01 0.97
CA ILE A 86 -13.09 -4.89 2.21
C ILE A 86 -12.60 -6.29 2.63
N MET A 87 -11.58 -6.81 1.95
CA MET A 87 -10.94 -8.10 2.22
C MET A 87 -9.75 -7.94 3.17
N ASP A 88 -9.37 -8.99 3.89
CA ASP A 88 -8.29 -8.95 4.89
C ASP A 88 -6.92 -8.91 4.22
N MET A 89 -6.45 -7.71 3.84
CA MET A 89 -5.13 -7.47 3.25
C MET A 89 -3.97 -7.66 4.24
N GLY A 90 -4.29 -7.80 5.54
CA GLY A 90 -3.36 -7.76 6.64
C GLY A 90 -3.96 -7.06 7.85
N ARG A 91 -3.31 -7.23 9.00
CA ARG A 91 -3.75 -6.65 10.28
C ARG A 91 -2.63 -5.83 10.86
N PHE A 92 -2.75 -4.52 10.74
CA PHE A 92 -1.70 -3.58 11.14
C PHE A 92 -2.09 -2.86 12.44
N GLU A 93 -1.44 -3.28 13.52
CA GLU A 93 -1.57 -2.66 14.84
C GLU A 93 -0.76 -1.37 14.88
N PHE A 94 -1.35 -0.29 15.36
CA PHE A 94 -0.70 1.02 15.39
C PHE A 94 -0.18 1.33 16.78
N ASP A 95 1.05 1.83 16.84
CA ASP A 95 1.66 2.36 18.04
C ASP A 95 1.79 3.88 17.92
N ALA A 96 1.00 4.60 18.72
CA ALA A 96 0.98 6.05 18.73
C ALA A 96 2.29 6.68 19.25
N ALA A 97 3.05 5.99 20.11
CA ALA A 97 4.30 6.50 20.66
C ALA A 97 5.41 6.53 19.60
N THR A 98 5.46 5.48 18.77
CA THR A 98 6.47 5.36 17.71
C THR A 98 5.97 5.78 16.34
N LYS A 99 4.67 6.08 16.20
CA LYS A 99 3.98 6.37 14.92
C LYS A 99 4.14 5.25 13.89
N SER A 100 4.39 4.03 14.36
CA SER A 100 4.65 2.87 13.52
C SER A 100 3.46 1.92 13.50
N CYS A 101 3.44 1.03 12.51
CA CYS A 101 2.53 -0.10 12.49
C CYS A 101 3.29 -1.42 12.65
N LYS A 102 2.68 -2.40 13.30
CA LYS A 102 3.17 -3.79 13.38
C LYS A 102 2.20 -4.73 12.70
N GLY A 103 2.68 -5.67 11.91
CA GLY A 103 1.86 -6.71 11.31
C GLY A 103 2.62 -8.02 11.10
N TYR A 104 1.93 -9.15 11.24
CA TYR A 104 2.47 -10.48 10.96
C TYR A 104 2.27 -10.83 9.49
N CYS A 105 3.34 -10.73 8.69
CA CYS A 105 3.25 -10.64 7.24
C CYS A 105 4.01 -11.75 6.53
N ASN A 106 3.62 -12.03 5.29
CA ASN A 106 4.39 -12.81 4.33
C ASN A 106 5.54 -11.96 3.78
N VAL A 107 6.79 -12.39 3.96
CA VAL A 107 7.99 -11.57 3.70
C VAL A 107 9.04 -12.34 2.90
N PHE A 108 9.63 -11.64 1.93
CA PHE A 108 10.92 -11.98 1.34
C PHE A 108 11.95 -10.96 1.81
N ASN A 109 12.95 -11.43 2.57
CA ASN A 109 14.01 -10.56 3.10
C ASN A 109 15.11 -10.25 2.08
N ASP A 110 15.04 -10.91 0.93
CA ASP A 110 15.98 -10.73 -0.16
C ASP A 110 15.27 -10.89 -1.51
N ALA A 111 15.21 -9.79 -2.25
CA ALA A 111 14.67 -9.79 -3.60
C ALA A 111 15.33 -8.74 -4.50
N PHE A 112 15.28 -8.99 -5.79
CA PHE A 112 15.58 -8.01 -6.83
C PHE A 112 14.30 -7.67 -7.59
N VAL A 113 14.17 -6.40 -7.98
CA VAL A 113 13.11 -5.94 -8.89
C VAL A 113 13.78 -5.59 -10.21
N LEU A 114 13.42 -6.29 -11.28
CA LEU A 114 14.08 -6.21 -12.56
C LEU A 114 13.10 -5.74 -13.65
N ARG A 115 13.61 -4.94 -14.57
CA ARG A 115 12.97 -4.48 -15.79
C ARG A 115 11.65 -3.77 -15.54
N LEU A 116 11.48 -3.13 -14.38
CA LEU A 116 10.30 -2.32 -14.09
C LEU A 116 10.47 -0.92 -14.73
N ASP A 117 10.79 -0.93 -16.02
CA ASP A 117 11.35 0.21 -16.74
C ASP A 117 10.23 1.03 -17.39
N SER A 118 10.58 2.25 -17.80
CA SER A 118 9.71 3.36 -18.15
C SER A 118 8.95 3.24 -19.48
N SER A 119 8.98 2.10 -20.18
CA SER A 119 8.15 1.94 -21.37
C SER A 119 6.69 1.77 -20.95
N VAL A 120 5.98 2.89 -20.96
CA VAL A 120 4.53 2.94 -21.13
C VAL A 120 4.21 2.05 -22.31
N SER A 121 3.55 0.92 -22.06
CA SER A 121 2.97 0.15 -23.15
C SER A 121 1.95 1.05 -23.87
N ASP A 122 1.96 1.03 -25.21
CA ASP A 122 1.02 1.78 -26.05
C ASP A 122 -0.40 1.71 -25.50
N PRO A 123 -1.19 2.80 -25.61
CA PRO A 123 -2.50 2.91 -24.99
C PRO A 123 -3.36 1.69 -25.33
N VAL A 124 -3.61 0.85 -24.33
CA VAL A 124 -4.49 -0.30 -24.47
C VAL A 124 -5.88 0.23 -24.81
N ALA A 125 -6.33 -0.07 -26.02
CA ALA A 125 -7.63 0.31 -26.49
C ALA A 125 -8.73 -0.35 -25.63
N ARG A 126 -9.47 0.52 -24.93
CA ARG A 126 -10.90 0.45 -24.57
C ARG A 126 -11.35 -0.54 -23.47
N GLY A 127 -11.87 0.08 -22.42
CA GLY A 127 -12.80 -0.48 -21.43
C GLY A 127 -13.26 0.58 -20.41
N THR A 128 -13.94 1.62 -20.90
CA THR A 128 -14.76 2.63 -20.17
C THR A 128 -14.47 2.91 -18.68
N SER A 129 -13.65 3.91 -18.40
CA SER A 129 -13.78 4.87 -17.28
C SER A 129 -12.65 5.90 -17.40
N SER A 130 -13.01 7.18 -17.45
CA SER A 130 -12.15 8.31 -17.80
C SER A 130 -11.02 8.58 -16.79
N CYS A 131 -9.78 8.39 -17.23
CA CYS A 131 -8.60 9.17 -16.82
C CYS A 131 -7.42 8.80 -17.74
N ASP A 132 -7.15 9.66 -18.72
CA ASP A 132 -5.98 9.62 -19.60
C ASP A 132 -4.71 9.85 -18.75
N ASP A 133 -4.05 8.76 -18.33
CA ASP A 133 -2.62 8.65 -17.94
C ASP A 133 -2.32 7.36 -17.13
N LYS A 134 -2.90 6.22 -17.51
CA LYS A 134 -2.58 4.94 -16.84
C LYS A 134 -1.19 4.44 -17.27
N VAL A 135 -0.17 4.86 -16.54
CA VAL A 135 1.19 4.32 -16.66
C VAL A 135 1.20 2.91 -16.09
N GLU A 136 1.03 1.91 -16.94
CA GLU A 136 1.27 0.51 -16.60
C GLU A 136 2.70 0.13 -17.00
N ARG A 137 3.55 -0.11 -16.00
CA ARG A 137 4.92 -0.64 -16.18
C ARG A 137 4.94 -2.11 -15.81
N ARG A 138 5.66 -2.92 -16.58
CA ARG A 138 5.77 -4.38 -16.38
C ARG A 138 7.21 -4.74 -16.10
N GLY A 139 7.43 -5.70 -15.21
CA GLY A 139 8.75 -6.19 -14.88
C GLY A 139 8.68 -7.55 -14.22
N LYS A 140 9.71 -7.89 -13.45
CA LYS A 140 9.80 -9.11 -12.68
C LYS A 140 10.32 -8.84 -11.28
N VAL A 141 9.93 -9.68 -10.33
CA VAL A 141 10.64 -9.83 -9.06
C VAL A 141 11.33 -11.18 -9.03
N VAL A 142 12.58 -11.17 -8.55
CA VAL A 142 13.35 -12.38 -8.30
C VAL A 142 13.50 -12.51 -6.80
N VAL A 143 13.02 -13.63 -6.25
CA VAL A 143 13.03 -13.91 -4.81
C VAL A 143 13.73 -15.23 -4.55
N THR A 144 14.38 -15.34 -3.39
CA THR A 144 15.02 -16.58 -2.96
C THR A 144 14.17 -17.26 -1.89
N ASP A 145 13.89 -18.56 -2.07
CA ASP A 145 13.17 -19.33 -1.08
C ASP A 145 14.07 -19.81 0.08
N LYS A 146 13.49 -20.54 1.04
CA LYS A 146 14.22 -21.08 2.20
C LYS A 146 15.27 -22.13 1.84
N ALA A 147 15.16 -22.78 0.69
CA ALA A 147 16.14 -23.74 0.18
C ALA A 147 17.27 -23.05 -0.60
N GLY A 148 17.22 -21.73 -0.77
CA GLY A 148 18.20 -20.97 -1.55
C GLY A 148 17.92 -20.99 -3.06
N GLN A 149 16.77 -21.51 -3.49
CA GLN A 149 16.37 -21.50 -4.90
C GLN A 149 15.77 -20.14 -5.27
N ALA A 150 16.21 -19.62 -6.42
CA ALA A 150 15.66 -18.39 -6.98
C ALA A 150 14.37 -18.68 -7.78
N HIS A 151 13.37 -17.81 -7.60
CA HIS A 151 12.07 -17.86 -8.27
C HIS A 151 11.78 -16.50 -8.91
N GLU A 152 11.19 -16.52 -10.11
CA GLU A 152 10.81 -15.30 -10.83
C GLU A 152 9.29 -15.16 -10.93
N PHE A 153 8.78 -13.97 -10.62
CA PHE A 153 7.36 -13.63 -10.77
C PHE A 153 7.20 -12.36 -11.60
N GLY A 154 6.30 -12.38 -12.58
CA GLY A 154 5.96 -11.19 -13.35
C GLY A 154 5.17 -10.20 -12.50
N VAL A 155 5.45 -8.91 -12.63
CA VAL A 155 4.80 -7.85 -11.83
C VAL A 155 4.41 -6.65 -12.69
N ILE A 156 3.43 -5.88 -12.22
CA ILE A 156 3.02 -4.59 -12.76
C ILE A 156 3.10 -3.47 -11.72
N ALA A 157 3.38 -2.25 -12.18
CA ALA A 157 3.33 -1.04 -11.37
C ALA A 157 2.49 0.03 -12.08
N ASN A 158 1.47 0.54 -11.38
CA ASN A 158 0.54 1.57 -11.87
C ASN A 158 0.94 2.98 -11.41
N HIS A 159 2.23 3.20 -11.20
CA HIS A 159 2.79 4.44 -10.68
C HIS A 159 4.12 4.75 -11.37
N ARG A 160 4.60 5.99 -11.27
CA ARG A 160 5.86 6.44 -11.91
C ARG A 160 7.11 6.25 -11.04
N LYS A 161 6.97 5.88 -9.75
CA LYS A 161 8.11 5.65 -8.84
C LYS A 161 9.10 4.61 -9.41
N THR A 162 10.31 5.04 -9.73
CA THR A 162 11.39 4.19 -10.23
C THR A 162 12.03 3.41 -9.09
N ILE A 163 12.52 2.21 -9.41
CA ILE A 163 13.18 1.28 -8.49
C ILE A 163 14.53 0.91 -9.13
N SER A 164 15.58 0.77 -8.34
CA SER A 164 16.91 0.40 -8.84
C SER A 164 17.01 -1.10 -9.00
N GLU A 165 17.41 -1.59 -10.16
CA GLU A 165 17.62 -3.03 -10.37
C GLU A 165 18.82 -3.59 -9.60
N ALA A 166 19.81 -2.74 -9.30
CA ALA A 166 21.04 -3.14 -8.62
C ALA A 166 20.85 -3.28 -7.10
N ALA A 167 19.73 -2.81 -6.56
CA ALA A 167 19.47 -2.82 -5.13
C ALA A 167 18.73 -4.09 -4.69
N ARG A 168 18.97 -4.48 -3.44
CA ARG A 168 18.25 -5.58 -2.78
C ARG A 168 17.12 -5.00 -1.95
N TYR A 169 15.97 -5.65 -2.04
CA TYR A 169 14.73 -5.21 -1.41
C TYR A 169 14.17 -6.26 -0.46
N VAL A 170 13.39 -5.77 0.49
CA VAL A 170 12.44 -6.57 1.25
C VAL A 170 11.08 -6.42 0.59
N LEU A 171 10.40 -7.55 0.39
CA LEU A 171 9.05 -7.58 -0.17
C LEU A 171 8.08 -8.04 0.90
N VAL A 172 6.98 -7.32 1.07
CA VAL A 172 5.88 -7.70 1.95
C VAL A 172 4.67 -7.99 1.08
N LEU A 173 4.24 -9.26 1.10
CA LEU A 173 3.13 -9.76 0.29
C LEU A 173 1.82 -9.60 1.07
N SER A 174 0.80 -9.02 0.42
CA SER A 174 -0.55 -8.97 0.98
C SER A 174 -1.17 -10.37 1.04
N ASN A 175 -2.06 -10.57 1.99
CA ASN A 175 -2.78 -11.85 2.14
C ASN A 175 -3.68 -12.17 0.94
N TRP A 176 -4.06 -11.17 0.13
CA TRP A 176 -4.96 -11.31 -1.02
C TRP A 176 -4.53 -10.41 -2.18
N PHE A 177 -4.99 -10.71 -3.39
CA PHE A 177 -4.84 -9.91 -4.62
C PHE A 177 -3.40 -9.71 -5.14
N GLY A 178 -2.40 -10.33 -4.53
CA GLY A 178 -1.02 -10.26 -5.05
C GLY A 178 -0.40 -8.87 -5.01
N PHE A 179 -0.77 -8.00 -4.05
CA PHE A 179 -0.04 -6.76 -3.83
C PHE A 179 1.29 -7.04 -3.12
N LEU A 180 2.36 -6.43 -3.60
CA LEU A 180 3.69 -6.47 -3.02
C LEU A 180 4.12 -5.07 -2.64
N ALA A 181 4.30 -4.82 -1.35
CA ALA A 181 5.04 -3.65 -0.92
C ALA A 181 6.55 -3.91 -1.06
N VAL A 182 7.20 -3.10 -1.89
CA VAL A 182 8.64 -3.07 -2.07
C VAL A 182 9.21 -2.06 -1.09
N GLY A 183 10.24 -2.46 -0.35
CA GLY A 183 10.90 -1.58 0.60
C GLY A 183 12.28 -2.06 1.02
N THR A 184 12.85 -1.38 2.02
CA THR A 184 14.11 -1.76 2.65
C THR A 184 13.93 -1.80 4.16
N LYS A 185 14.87 -2.43 4.87
CA LYS A 185 14.93 -2.33 6.34
C LYS A 185 15.89 -1.22 6.73
N ASP A 186 15.49 -0.36 7.65
CA ASP A 186 16.39 0.63 8.24
C ASP A 186 17.32 -0.01 9.29
N GLY A 187 18.23 0.77 9.87
CA GLY A 187 19.20 0.28 10.86
C GLY A 187 18.58 -0.29 12.13
N ALA A 188 17.30 -0.02 12.40
CA ALA A 188 16.54 -0.60 13.51
C ALA A 188 15.71 -1.82 13.07
N GLY A 189 15.87 -2.28 11.82
CA GLY A 189 15.13 -3.40 11.25
C GLY A 189 13.71 -3.07 10.82
N ARG A 190 13.30 -1.78 10.84
CA ARG A 190 11.94 -1.39 10.45
C ARG A 190 11.82 -1.30 8.93
N PHE A 191 10.71 -1.78 8.41
CA PHE A 191 10.40 -1.71 7.00
C PHE A 191 10.08 -0.27 6.57
N ARG A 192 10.81 0.21 5.57
CA ARG A 192 10.63 1.47 4.87
C ARG A 192 10.04 1.18 3.51
N LYS A 193 8.76 1.47 3.36
CA LYS A 193 8.05 1.34 2.08
C LYS A 193 8.67 2.27 1.05
N ILE A 194 8.84 1.77 -0.17
CA ILE A 194 9.22 2.55 -1.35
C ILE A 194 8.00 2.69 -2.26
N CYS A 195 7.38 1.57 -2.61
CA CYS A 195 6.16 1.53 -3.40
C CYS A 195 5.40 0.20 -3.28
N VAL A 196 4.26 0.09 -3.96
CA VAL A 196 3.47 -1.14 -4.11
C VAL A 196 3.36 -1.51 -5.58
N ILE A 197 3.65 -2.77 -5.89
CA ILE A 197 3.50 -3.39 -7.21
C ILE A 197 2.54 -4.58 -7.10
N CYS A 198 2.03 -5.09 -8.21
CA CYS A 198 1.11 -6.24 -8.21
C CYS A 198 1.68 -7.42 -8.98
N VAL A 199 1.50 -8.64 -8.48
CA VAL A 199 1.86 -9.88 -9.17
C VAL A 199 0.92 -10.12 -10.34
N THR A 200 1.47 -10.44 -11.49
CA THR A 200 0.72 -10.87 -12.67
C THR A 200 0.36 -12.35 -12.57
N GLY A 201 -0.76 -12.77 -13.17
CA GLY A 201 -1.19 -14.18 -13.16
C GLY A 201 -2.12 -14.57 -12.01
N GLY A 202 -2.61 -13.59 -11.24
CA GLY A 202 -3.73 -13.76 -10.31
C GLY A 202 -3.43 -14.68 -9.12
N GLU A 203 -4.47 -15.37 -8.63
CA GLU A 203 -4.42 -16.21 -7.42
C GLU A 203 -3.37 -17.33 -7.49
N THR A 204 -3.13 -17.91 -8.67
CA THR A 204 -2.15 -18.99 -8.82
C THR A 204 -0.73 -18.51 -8.52
N GLN A 205 -0.36 -17.33 -9.04
CA GLN A 205 0.99 -16.78 -8.81
C GLN A 205 1.12 -16.22 -7.39
N HIS A 206 0.06 -15.62 -6.86
CA HIS A 206 0.01 -15.21 -5.45
C HIS A 206 0.20 -16.40 -4.50
N GLY A 207 -0.54 -17.50 -4.69
CA GLY A 207 -0.40 -18.71 -3.88
C GLY A 207 0.99 -19.37 -3.99
N ALA A 208 1.61 -19.33 -5.18
CA ALA A 208 2.98 -19.80 -5.36
C ALA A 208 3.98 -18.96 -4.55
N MET A 209 3.83 -17.62 -4.51
CA MET A 209 4.66 -16.75 -3.67
C MET A 209 4.42 -16.99 -2.18
N GLU A 210 3.17 -17.14 -1.75
CA GLU A 210 2.84 -17.44 -0.35
C GLU A 210 3.47 -18.76 0.12
N ALA A 211 3.50 -19.78 -0.73
CA ALA A 211 4.06 -21.09 -0.38
C ALA A 211 5.57 -21.05 -0.07
N ILE A 212 6.31 -20.11 -0.67
CA ILE A 212 7.78 -20.04 -0.56
C ILE A 212 8.27 -18.92 0.38
N CYS A 213 7.41 -17.97 0.74
CA CYS A 213 7.79 -16.84 1.60
C CYS A 213 7.98 -17.24 3.08
N GLY A 214 8.66 -16.37 3.83
CA GLY A 214 8.68 -16.43 5.29
C GLY A 214 7.47 -15.71 5.90
N ARG A 215 7.11 -16.04 7.16
CA ARG A 215 6.19 -15.22 7.94
C ARG A 215 6.87 -14.67 9.17
N GLU A 216 6.83 -13.35 9.33
CA GLU A 216 7.48 -12.67 10.44
C GLU A 216 6.70 -11.42 10.87
N ASP A 217 6.98 -10.95 12.08
CA ASP A 217 6.54 -9.65 12.55
C ASP A 217 7.33 -8.55 11.83
N VAL A 218 6.62 -7.66 11.16
CA VAL A 218 7.20 -6.49 10.49
C VAL A 218 6.74 -5.23 11.19
N ILE A 219 7.68 -4.34 11.48
CA ILE A 219 7.41 -2.98 11.97
C ILE A 219 7.57 -2.03 10.79
N PHE A 220 6.49 -1.36 10.41
CA PHE A 220 6.41 -0.36 9.36
C PHE A 220 6.66 1.02 9.95
N ALA A 221 7.75 1.67 9.51
CA ALA A 221 8.11 3.03 9.91
C ALA A 221 7.41 4.09 9.05
#